data_AF-A0A399I1T7-F1
#
_entry.id   AF-A0A399I1T7-F1
#
_cell.length_a   1.000
_cell.length_b   1.000
_cell.length_c   1.000
_cell.angle_alpha   90.00
_cell.angle_beta   90.00
_cell.angle_gamma   90.00
#
_symmetry.space_group_name_H-M   'P 1'
#
loop_
_entity.id
_entity.type
_entity.pdbx_description
1 polymer ?
#
loop_
_entity_poly.entity_id
_entity_poly.type
_entity_poly.pdbx_seq_one_letter_code
_entity_poly.pdbx_strand_id
1 'polypeptide(L)'
;MKVRLCENNTGKSRVYRRLQEEFPDLDAKIKKCLGQCGSCAEQPIAMVGGKKVKGKDVDDLYRNIVTALREGAGTGEKKNGREKKKGKKSVLDK
;
A
#
# COMPACT_ATOMS: atom_id res chain seq x y z
N MET A 1 -14.10 12.03 -2.12
CA MET A 1 -13.40 11.02 -2.96
C MET A 1 -13.68 9.62 -2.43
N LYS A 2 -13.57 8.56 -3.25
CA LYS A 2 -13.85 7.17 -2.85
C LYS A 2 -12.56 6.37 -2.67
N VAL A 3 -12.35 5.75 -1.52
CA VAL A 3 -11.21 4.86 -1.26
C VAL A 3 -11.70 3.44 -1.04
N ARG A 4 -11.07 2.47 -1.70
CA ARG A 4 -11.37 1.05 -1.56
C ARG A 4 -10.14 0.31 -1.07
N LEU A 5 -10.25 -0.33 0.09
CA LEU A 5 -9.19 -1.15 0.68
C LEU A 5 -9.51 -2.62 0.46
N CYS A 6 -8.48 -3.45 0.33
CA CYS A 6 -8.64 -4.91 0.27
C CYS A 6 -8.72 -5.47 1.69
N GLU A 7 -9.64 -6.39 1.95
CA GLU A 7 -9.71 -7.05 3.27
C GLU A 7 -8.51 -7.97 3.54
N ASN A 8 -7.83 -8.44 2.49
CA ASN A 8 -6.67 -9.30 2.65
C ASN A 8 -5.38 -8.55 3.00
N ASN A 9 -5.39 -7.21 3.03
CA ASN A 9 -4.23 -6.45 3.45
C ASN A 9 -3.95 -6.61 4.95
N THR A 10 -2.70 -6.93 5.26
CA THR A 10 -2.15 -6.79 6.61
C THR A 10 -2.18 -5.31 7.02
N GLY A 11 -2.86 -4.97 8.12
CA GLY A 11 -2.94 -3.60 8.64
C GLY A 11 -4.08 -2.71 8.11
N LYS A 12 -5.04 -3.28 7.37
CA LYS A 12 -6.22 -2.57 6.84
C LYS A 12 -6.95 -1.71 7.89
N SER A 13 -7.13 -2.24 9.10
CA SER A 13 -7.88 -1.59 10.17
C SER A 13 -7.19 -0.30 10.65
N ARG A 14 -5.84 -0.30 10.66
CA ARG A 14 -5.04 0.86 11.08
C ARG A 14 -5.11 1.98 10.04
N VAL A 15 -4.98 1.63 8.76
CA VAL A 15 -5.11 2.59 7.65
C VAL A 15 -6.52 3.16 7.59
N TYR A 16 -7.54 2.30 7.73
CA TYR A 16 -8.95 2.69 7.71
C TYR A 16 -9.27 3.67 8.84
N ARG A 17 -8.84 3.37 10.07
CA ARG A 17 -9.07 4.25 11.22
C ARG A 17 -8.41 5.62 11.02
N ARG A 18 -7.13 5.66 10.63
CA ARG A 18 -6.44 6.92 10.35
C ARG A 18 -7.11 7.74 9.25
N LEU A 19 -7.57 7.09 8.18
CA LEU A 19 -8.27 7.77 7.10
C LEU A 19 -9.58 8.39 7.57
N GLN A 20 -10.36 7.69 8.42
CA GLN A 20 -11.56 8.27 9.00
C GLN A 20 -11.27 9.42 9.97
N GLU A 21 -10.20 9.31 10.76
CA GLU A 21 -9.79 10.36 11.71
C GLU A 21 -9.33 11.64 10.99
N GLU A 22 -8.53 11.52 9.94
CA GLU A 22 -8.00 12.68 9.20
C GLU A 22 -8.93 13.21 8.11
N PHE A 23 -9.75 12.33 7.53
CA PHE A 23 -10.66 12.67 6.43
C PHE A 23 -12.06 12.07 6.69
N PRO A 24 -12.87 12.67 7.57
CA PRO A 24 -14.22 12.19 7.84
C PRO A 24 -15.17 12.25 6.62
N ASP A 25 -14.92 13.17 5.69
CA ASP A 25 -15.66 13.31 4.41
C ASP A 25 -15.27 12.29 3.33
N LEU A 26 -14.38 11.36 3.64
CA LEU A 26 -13.86 10.40 2.68
C LEU A 26 -14.65 9.08 2.72
N ASP A 27 -15.18 8.67 1.57
CA ASP A 27 -15.93 7.41 1.44
C ASP A 27 -14.95 6.23 1.32
N ALA A 28 -14.42 5.79 2.47
CA ALA A 28 -13.57 4.61 2.58
C ALA A 28 -14.42 3.35 2.73
N LYS A 29 -14.19 2.34 1.87
CA LYS A 29 -14.88 1.04 1.93
C LYS A 29 -13.89 -0.11 1.82
N ILE A 30 -14.07 -1.14 2.65
CA ILE A 30 -13.28 -2.36 2.57
C ILE A 30 -14.04 -3.34 1.66
N LYS A 31 -13.38 -3.82 0.61
CA LYS A 31 -13.90 -4.86 -0.29
C LYS A 31 -13.13 -6.17 -0.10
N LYS A 32 -13.84 -7.29 -0.32
CA LYS A 32 -13.27 -8.64 -0.17
C LYS A 32 -12.04 -8.89 -1.06
N CYS A 33 -12.13 -8.53 -2.34
CA CYS A 33 -10.97 -8.54 -3.25
C CYS A 33 -11.09 -7.37 -4.25
N LEU A 34 -9.94 -6.79 -4.60
CA LEU A 34 -9.82 -5.77 -5.65
C LEU A 34 -9.46 -6.38 -7.02
N GLY A 35 -9.54 -7.71 -7.17
CA GLY A 35 -9.11 -8.44 -8.37
C GLY A 35 -7.58 -8.55 -8.53
N GLN A 36 -6.81 -8.17 -7.49
CA GLN A 36 -5.34 -8.23 -7.47
C GLN A 36 -4.80 -9.21 -6.43
N CYS A 37 -5.60 -10.23 -6.10
CA CYS A 37 -5.36 -11.14 -4.98
C CYS A 37 -4.02 -11.91 -5.06
N GLY A 38 -3.30 -11.91 -6.20
CA GLY A 38 -1.93 -12.43 -6.30
C GLY A 38 -0.84 -11.51 -5.72
N SER A 39 -1.05 -10.19 -5.61
CA SER A 39 -0.07 -9.22 -5.10
C SER A 39 -0.41 -8.68 -3.71
N CYS A 40 -1.65 -8.88 -3.24
CA CYS A 40 -2.11 -8.46 -1.90
C CYS A 40 -1.39 -9.21 -0.77
N ALA A 41 -0.92 -10.44 -1.04
CA ALA A 41 -0.23 -11.27 -0.05
C ALA A 41 1.21 -10.78 0.21
N GLU A 42 1.82 -10.11 -0.78
CA GLU A 42 3.19 -9.63 -0.68
C GLU A 42 3.26 -8.17 -0.24
N GLN A 43 2.27 -7.33 -0.64
CA GLN A 43 2.28 -5.89 -0.37
C GLN A 43 0.87 -5.33 -0.15
N PRO A 44 0.69 -4.37 0.78
CA PRO A 44 -0.58 -3.73 1.03
C PRO A 44 -1.00 -2.83 -0.16
N ILE A 45 -2.23 -3.04 -0.65
CA ILE A 45 -2.82 -2.29 -1.78
C ILE A 45 -4.13 -1.56 -1.42
N ALA A 46 -4.40 -0.43 -2.09
CA ALA A 46 -5.63 0.33 -2.00
C ALA A 46 -6.00 0.92 -3.37
N MET A 47 -7.25 1.37 -3.51
CA MET A 47 -7.73 2.05 -4.70
C MET A 47 -8.35 3.39 -4.33
N VAL A 48 -7.84 4.49 -4.84
CA VAL A 48 -8.28 5.85 -4.54
C VAL A 48 -8.85 6.45 -5.83
N GLY A 49 -10.16 6.74 -5.87
CA GLY A 49 -10.79 7.39 -7.02
C GLY A 49 -10.67 6.61 -8.33
N GLY A 50 -10.51 5.28 -8.28
CA GLY A 50 -10.27 4.43 -9.46
C GLY A 50 -8.79 4.24 -9.81
N LYS A 51 -7.87 4.89 -9.09
CA LYS A 51 -6.41 4.69 -9.23
C LYS A 51 -5.91 3.67 -8.21
N LYS A 52 -4.96 2.84 -8.61
CA LYS A 52 -4.35 1.81 -7.76
C LYS A 52 -3.16 2.41 -7.02
N VAL A 53 -3.11 2.19 -5.71
CA VAL A 53 -2.03 2.65 -4.82
C VAL A 53 -1.50 1.43 -4.07
N LYS A 54 -0.18 1.28 -4.02
CA LYS A 54 0.51 0.21 -3.30
C LYS A 54 1.55 0.82 -2.38
N GLY A 55 1.81 0.17 -1.26
CA GLY A 55 2.87 0.53 -0.33
C GLY A 55 3.75 -0.67 -0.04
N LYS A 56 4.98 -0.44 0.41
CA LYS A 56 5.80 -1.53 0.98
C LYS A 56 5.26 -1.99 2.33
N ASP A 57 4.76 -1.04 3.11
CA ASP A 57 4.30 -1.22 4.48
C ASP A 57 2.96 -0.49 4.69
N VAL A 58 2.35 -0.73 5.85
CA VAL A 58 1.07 -0.12 6.24
C VAL A 58 1.16 1.42 6.29
N ASP A 59 2.24 1.95 6.85
CA ASP A 59 2.48 3.41 6.93
C ASP A 59 2.79 4.01 5.56
N ASP A 60 3.54 3.29 4.70
CA ASP A 60 3.84 3.72 3.34
C ASP A 60 2.58 3.76 2.47
N LEU A 61 1.71 2.75 2.59
CA LEU A 61 0.41 2.74 1.93
C LEU A 61 -0.45 3.93 2.38
N TYR A 62 -0.51 4.22 3.68
CA TYR A 62 -1.25 5.37 4.20
C TYR A 62 -0.71 6.68 3.61
N ARG A 63 0.60 6.91 3.64
CA ARG A 63 1.23 8.09 3.04
C ARG A 63 0.87 8.22 1.56
N ASN A 64 0.98 7.14 0.79
CA ASN A 64 0.66 7.17 -0.63
C ASN A 64 -0.82 7.47 -0.89
N ILE A 65 -1.74 6.97 -0.05
CA ILE A 65 -3.17 7.31 -0.12
C ILE A 65 -3.37 8.80 0.18
N VAL A 66 -2.81 9.32 1.28
CA VAL A 66 -2.94 10.74 1.66
C VAL A 66 -2.39 11.67 0.59
N THR A 67 -1.22 11.35 0.04
CA THR A 67 -0.65 12.09 -1.10
C THR A 67 -1.59 12.02 -2.31
N ALA A 68 -2.11 10.84 -2.66
CA ALA A 68 -3.03 10.70 -3.79
C ALA A 68 -4.35 11.48 -3.60
N LEU A 69 -4.83 11.61 -2.36
CA LEU A 69 -6.01 12.40 -2.02
C LEU A 69 -5.75 13.90 -2.14
N ARG A 70 -4.57 14.36 -1.70
CA ARG A 70 -4.16 15.77 -1.79
C ARG A 70 -3.86 16.21 -3.22
N GLU A 71 -3.21 15.35 -4.01
CA GLU A 71 -2.76 15.68 -5.37
C GLU A 71 -3.79 15.34 -6.47
N GLY A 72 -4.91 14.69 -6.11
CA GLY A 72 -6.06 14.50 -6.99
C GLY A 72 -5.90 13.54 -8.18
N ALA A 73 -4.70 13.35 -8.74
CA ALA A 73 -4.53 12.54 -9.94
C ALA A 73 -3.06 12.23 -10.37
N GLY A 74 -2.06 12.07 -9.49
CA GLY A 74 -0.66 11.83 -9.92
C GLY A 74 -0.17 10.39 -9.75
N THR A 75 0.59 9.87 -10.72
CA THR A 75 1.14 8.50 -10.78
C THR A 75 2.10 8.16 -9.64
N GLY A 76 1.81 7.09 -8.88
CA GLY A 76 2.60 6.69 -7.70
C GLY A 76 3.10 5.25 -7.73
N GLU A 77 3.48 4.70 -8.89
CA GLU A 77 4.35 3.53 -8.91
C GLU A 77 5.81 3.99 -8.92
N LYS A 78 6.34 4.39 -7.75
CA LYS A 78 7.80 4.35 -7.60
C LYS A 78 8.18 2.87 -7.55
N LYS A 79 8.61 2.34 -8.70
CA LYS A 79 9.33 1.07 -8.81
C LYS A 79 10.53 1.15 -7.86
N ASN A 80 10.39 0.66 -6.63
CA ASN A 80 11.55 0.29 -5.84
C ASN A 80 11.98 -1.09 -6.36
N GLY A 81 12.50 -1.08 -7.58
CA GLY A 81 13.21 -2.22 -8.13
C GLY A 81 14.48 -2.41 -7.32
N ARG A 82 14.67 -3.65 -6.84
CA ARG A 82 15.92 -4.41 -6.72
C ARG A 82 17.19 -3.56 -6.51
N GLU A 83 17.96 -3.83 -5.48
CA GLU A 83 18.87 -4.99 -5.56
C GLU A 83 18.85 -5.91 -4.35
N LYS A 84 18.52 -7.19 -4.63
CA LYS A 84 19.09 -8.32 -3.92
C LYS A 84 20.53 -8.53 -4.41
N LYS A 85 21.52 -8.53 -3.52
CA LYS A 85 22.65 -9.46 -3.56
C LYS A 85 22.90 -9.90 -2.11
N LYS A 86 22.28 -11.01 -1.68
CA LYS A 86 22.86 -12.37 -1.69
C LYS A 86 24.29 -12.37 -1.16
N GLY A 87 24.47 -12.91 0.04
CA GLY A 87 25.77 -13.15 0.63
C GLY A 87 26.62 -14.15 -0.15
N LYS A 88 27.91 -14.13 0.19
CA LYS A 88 28.87 -15.24 0.17
C LYS A 88 29.65 -15.07 1.49
N LYS A 89 29.38 -15.85 2.54
CA LYS A 89 29.95 -17.17 2.87
C LYS A 89 31.48 -17.24 2.72
N SER A 90 32.12 -17.46 3.88
CA SER A 90 33.22 -18.41 4.13
C SER A 90 34.65 -18.09 3.65
N VAL A 91 35.55 -17.87 4.61
CA VAL A 91 36.92 -18.42 4.76
C VAL A 91 37.39 -17.89 6.12
N LEU A 92 37.52 -18.63 7.24
CA LEU A 92 38.29 -19.83 7.58
C LEU A 92 39.76 -19.81 7.12
N ASP A 93 40.64 -20.06 8.09
CA ASP A 93 42.07 -20.41 8.00
C ASP A 93 43.10 -19.27 7.83
N LYS A 94 43.56 -18.71 8.96
CA LYS A 94 44.89 -19.01 9.56
C LYS A 94 45.19 -18.15 10.77
#